data_AF-A0AAW0JKI1-F1
#
_entry.id   AF-A0AAW0JKI1-F1
#
_cell.length_a   1.000
_cell.length_b   1.000
_cell.length_c   1.000
_cell.angle_alpha   90.00
_cell.angle_beta   90.00
_cell.angle_gamma   90.00
#
_symmetry.space_group_name_H-M   'P 1'
#
loop_
_entity.id
_entity.type
_entity.pdbx_description
1 polymer ?
#
loop_
_entity_poly.entity_id
_entity_poly.type
_entity_poly.pdbx_seq_one_letter_code
_entity_poly.pdbx_strand_id
1 'polypeptide(L)'
;MAKMQFQLDASKNPTKTSLGMYSKEEEYVAFSEPCDCSGQVEIWLNHVLRHMKATVRHEMTEAVTAYEEKSREQWLFDYPAQVALTCTQIWWTTEVGIAFARLEEGYENAMKDYYKKQVAQLKTLITMLIGQLSKGDRQKIMTICTIDVHARDVVAKMIAQK
;
A
#
# COMPACT_ATOMS: atom_id res chain seq x y z
N MET A 1 -14.60 -9.08 -13.52
CA MET A 1 -14.66 -8.22 -14.72
C MET A 1 -14.17 -6.84 -14.30
N ALA A 2 -13.28 -6.19 -15.07
CA ALA A 2 -12.77 -4.86 -14.72
C ALA A 2 -13.92 -3.84 -14.77
N LYS A 3 -13.99 -2.95 -13.77
CA LYS A 3 -15.05 -1.94 -13.65
C LYS A 3 -14.42 -0.57 -13.41
N MET A 4 -15.07 0.47 -13.92
CA MET A 4 -14.73 1.88 -13.66
C MET A 4 -15.94 2.57 -13.05
N GLN A 5 -15.68 3.56 -12.20
CA GLN A 5 -16.72 4.45 -11.67
C GLN A 5 -16.85 5.64 -12.60
N PHE A 6 -18.04 5.88 -13.14
CA PHE A 6 -18.31 7.03 -13.99
C PHE A 6 -19.08 8.10 -13.23
N GLN A 7 -18.82 9.37 -13.57
CA GLN A 7 -19.59 10.50 -13.09
C GLN A 7 -21.04 10.39 -13.60
N LEU A 8 -22.01 10.72 -12.75
CA LEU A 8 -23.43 10.72 -13.12
C LEU A 8 -23.89 12.13 -13.53
N ASP A 9 -24.81 12.19 -14.49
CA ASP A 9 -25.51 13.44 -14.85
C ASP A 9 -26.66 13.77 -13.88
N ALA A 10 -27.35 14.88 -14.11
CA ALA A 10 -28.50 15.31 -13.29
C ALA A 10 -29.66 14.29 -13.27
N SER A 11 -29.73 13.44 -14.29
CA SER A 11 -30.73 12.38 -14.45
C SER A 11 -30.25 11.02 -13.91
N LYS A 12 -29.10 10.99 -13.23
CA LYS A 12 -28.43 9.79 -12.68
C LYS A 12 -27.94 8.79 -13.73
N ASN A 13 -27.74 9.22 -14.98
CA ASN A 13 -27.13 8.37 -16.00
C ASN A 13 -25.60 8.52 -15.98
N PRO A 14 -24.83 7.44 -16.20
CA PRO A 14 -23.39 7.52 -16.35
C PRO A 14 -22.98 8.37 -17.55
N THR A 15 -22.12 9.35 -17.31
CA THR A 15 -21.41 10.12 -18.33
C THR A 15 -20.21 9.33 -18.86
N LYS A 16 -19.49 9.90 -19.83
CA LYS A 16 -18.22 9.33 -20.33
C LYS A 16 -17.01 9.73 -19.49
N THR A 17 -17.18 10.45 -18.38
CA THR A 17 -16.09 10.85 -17.50
C THR A 17 -15.90 9.80 -16.41
N SER A 18 -14.77 9.11 -16.42
CA SER A 18 -14.38 8.14 -15.40
C SER A 18 -13.71 8.83 -14.21
N LEU A 19 -14.11 8.47 -12.99
CA LEU A 19 -13.64 9.02 -11.72
C LEU A 19 -12.69 8.07 -10.98
N GLY A 20 -12.62 6.81 -11.39
CA GLY A 20 -11.81 5.81 -10.70
C GLY A 20 -12.00 4.41 -11.25
N MET A 21 -11.25 3.49 -10.67
CA MET A 21 -11.19 2.09 -11.08
C MET A 21 -11.51 1.15 -9.93
N TYR A 22 -11.99 -0.05 -10.26
CA TYR A 22 -12.12 -1.15 -9.32
C TYR A 22 -11.12 -2.25 -9.62
N SER A 23 -10.49 -2.79 -8.58
CA SER A 23 -9.67 -4.00 -8.67
C SER A 23 -10.54 -5.24 -8.88
N LYS A 24 -9.89 -6.41 -9.07
CA LYS A 24 -10.62 -7.70 -9.15
C LYS A 24 -11.22 -8.08 -7.79
N GLU A 25 -10.64 -7.57 -6.72
CA GLU A 25 -11.02 -7.75 -5.32
C GLU A 25 -12.07 -6.72 -4.87
N GLU A 26 -12.63 -5.95 -5.82
CA GLU A 26 -13.66 -4.92 -5.60
C GLU A 26 -13.18 -3.71 -4.79
N GLU A 27 -11.87 -3.49 -4.69
CA GLU A 27 -11.29 -2.28 -4.11
C GLU A 27 -11.45 -1.12 -5.09
N TYR A 28 -12.05 -0.02 -4.62
CA TYR A 28 -12.16 1.22 -5.40
C TYR A 28 -10.93 2.08 -5.21
N VAL A 29 -10.39 2.60 -6.31
CA VAL A 29 -9.30 3.58 -6.33
C VAL A 29 -9.75 4.78 -7.15
N ALA A 30 -9.91 5.92 -6.50
CA ALA A 30 -10.22 7.18 -7.17
C ALA A 30 -9.04 7.61 -8.05
N PHE A 31 -9.32 8.15 -9.23
CA PHE A 31 -8.27 8.77 -10.03
C PHE A 31 -7.89 10.12 -9.45
N SER A 32 -6.60 10.44 -9.57
CA SER A 32 -6.06 11.78 -9.24
C SER A 32 -6.78 12.90 -10.00
N GLU A 33 -7.16 12.64 -11.25
CA GLU A 33 -7.98 13.53 -12.07
C GLU A 33 -9.03 12.73 -12.86
N PRO A 34 -10.22 13.31 -13.15
CA PRO A 34 -11.22 12.66 -13.99
C PRO A 34 -10.70 12.38 -15.41
N CYS A 35 -10.99 11.18 -15.94
CA CYS A 35 -10.56 10.76 -17.27
C CYS A 35 -11.75 10.78 -18.26
N ASP A 36 -11.65 11.55 -19.34
CA ASP A 36 -12.64 11.48 -20.43
C ASP A 36 -12.48 10.18 -21.25
N CYS A 37 -13.56 9.42 -21.34
CA CYS A 37 -13.67 8.18 -22.10
C CYS A 37 -14.46 8.34 -23.41
N SER A 38 -14.49 9.55 -23.97
CA SER A 38 -15.13 9.84 -25.26
C SER A 38 -14.24 9.51 -26.47
N GLY A 39 -14.85 9.41 -27.66
CA GLY A 39 -14.13 9.17 -28.92
C GLY A 39 -13.78 7.70 -29.20
N GLN A 40 -12.71 7.49 -29.97
CA GLN A 40 -12.28 6.16 -30.43
C GLN A 40 -11.75 5.32 -29.26
N VAL A 41 -12.14 4.04 -29.25
CA VAL A 41 -11.88 3.11 -28.13
C VAL A 41 -10.41 2.97 -27.77
N GLU A 42 -9.55 2.86 -28.77
CA GLU A 42 -8.10 2.70 -28.55
C GLU A 42 -7.47 3.95 -27.93
N ILE A 43 -7.99 5.13 -28.25
CA ILE A 43 -7.47 6.39 -27.73
C ILE A 43 -7.84 6.54 -26.26
N TRP A 44 -9.12 6.41 -25.93
CA TRP A 44 -9.54 6.62 -24.55
C TRP A 44 -9.11 5.50 -23.61
N LEU A 45 -8.98 4.26 -24.08
CA LEU A 45 -8.39 3.17 -23.27
C LEU A 45 -6.93 3.49 -22.90
N ASN A 46 -6.16 4.05 -23.83
CA ASN A 46 -4.80 4.50 -23.54
C ASN A 46 -4.79 5.69 -22.56
N HIS A 47 -5.79 6.57 -22.58
CA HIS A 47 -5.95 7.64 -21.60
C HIS A 47 -6.21 7.07 -20.21
N VAL A 48 -7.17 6.15 -20.09
CA VAL A 48 -7.48 5.46 -18.83
C VAL A 48 -6.23 4.77 -18.29
N LEU A 49 -5.50 4.02 -19.11
CA LEU A 49 -4.27 3.35 -18.68
C LEU A 49 -3.22 4.34 -18.14
N ARG A 50 -3.07 5.50 -18.77
CA ARG A 50 -2.19 6.57 -18.28
C ARG A 50 -2.65 7.10 -16.92
N HIS A 51 -3.95 7.35 -16.75
CA HIS A 51 -4.52 7.82 -15.47
C HIS A 51 -4.37 6.80 -14.35
N MET A 52 -4.59 5.51 -14.63
CA MET A 52 -4.38 4.43 -13.65
C MET A 52 -2.93 4.42 -13.15
N LYS A 53 -1.95 4.49 -14.07
CA LYS A 53 -0.52 4.52 -13.73
C LYS A 53 -0.13 5.78 -12.95
N ALA A 54 -0.62 6.94 -13.39
CA ALA A 54 -0.34 8.21 -12.74
C ALA A 54 -0.90 8.25 -11.31
N THR A 55 -2.13 7.77 -11.14
CA THR A 55 -2.82 7.68 -9.84
C THR A 55 -2.05 6.78 -8.88
N VAL A 56 -1.73 5.54 -9.27
CA VAL A 56 -0.98 4.62 -8.38
C VAL A 56 0.40 5.18 -8.04
N ARG A 57 1.08 5.84 -8.99
CA ARG A 57 2.37 6.50 -8.73
C ARG A 57 2.24 7.65 -7.72
N HIS A 58 1.20 8.46 -7.85
CA HIS A 58 0.93 9.56 -6.92
C HIS A 58 0.66 9.02 -5.51
N GLU A 59 -0.27 8.08 -5.39
CA GLU A 59 -0.59 7.39 -4.14
C GLU A 59 0.64 6.78 -3.47
N MET A 60 1.52 6.10 -4.24
CA MET A 60 2.78 5.57 -3.71
C MET A 60 3.72 6.66 -3.20
N THR A 61 3.78 7.81 -3.87
CA THR A 61 4.65 8.93 -3.46
C THR A 61 4.16 9.53 -2.14
N GLU A 62 2.85 9.73 -2.01
CA GLU A 62 2.24 10.23 -0.78
C GLU A 62 2.38 9.21 0.34
N ALA A 63 2.08 7.93 0.08
CA ALA A 63 2.15 6.86 1.06
C ALA A 63 3.55 6.66 1.64
N VAL A 64 4.60 6.74 0.81
CA VAL A 64 5.99 6.69 1.30
C VAL A 64 6.29 7.86 2.22
N THR A 65 5.88 9.07 1.84
CA THR A 65 6.15 10.30 2.60
C THR A 65 5.43 10.30 3.94
N ALA A 66 4.16 9.88 3.96
CA ALA A 66 3.31 9.92 5.15
C ALA A 66 3.51 8.76 6.14
N TYR A 67 4.37 7.79 5.83
CA TYR A 67 4.52 6.56 6.63
C TYR A 67 4.97 6.82 8.06
N GLU A 68 5.80 7.84 8.30
CA GLU A 68 6.29 8.20 9.63
C GLU A 68 5.40 9.22 10.35
N GLU A 69 4.40 9.79 9.67
CA GLU A 69 3.55 10.86 10.22
C GLU A 69 2.47 10.35 11.17
N LYS A 70 2.07 9.08 11.04
CA LYS A 70 1.01 8.46 11.86
C LYS A 70 1.32 7.00 12.17
N SER A 71 0.55 6.39 13.07
CA SER A 71 0.78 4.99 13.40
C SER A 71 0.49 4.08 12.21
N ARG A 72 1.24 2.97 12.11
CA ARG A 72 1.19 2.09 10.94
C ARG A 72 -0.22 1.52 10.72
N GLU A 73 -0.92 1.18 11.80
CA GLU A 73 -2.30 0.69 11.73
C GLU A 73 -3.31 1.71 11.21
N GLN A 74 -3.06 3.01 11.39
CA GLN A 74 -3.88 4.08 10.81
C GLN A 74 -3.49 4.32 9.35
N TRP A 75 -2.20 4.48 9.09
CA TRP A 75 -1.64 4.69 7.75
C TRP A 75 -2.09 3.63 6.76
N LEU A 76 -2.20 2.38 7.20
CA LEU A 76 -2.65 1.28 6.36
C LEU A 76 -4.02 1.53 5.73
N PHE A 77 -4.96 2.21 6.39
CA PHE A 77 -6.30 2.42 5.85
C PHE A 77 -6.40 3.59 4.89
N ASP A 78 -5.40 4.47 4.86
CA ASP A 78 -5.44 5.68 4.03
C ASP A 78 -5.14 5.40 2.56
N TYR A 79 -4.43 4.31 2.26
CA TYR A 79 -3.94 4.02 0.91
C TYR A 79 -4.49 2.70 0.37
N PRO A 80 -4.65 2.53 -0.96
CA PRO A 80 -5.06 1.25 -1.55
C PRO A 80 -4.15 0.07 -1.16
N ALA A 81 -4.68 -1.15 -1.17
CA ALA A 81 -4.00 -2.36 -0.72
C ALA A 81 -2.63 -2.57 -1.40
N GLN A 82 -2.57 -2.41 -2.72
CA GLN A 82 -1.32 -2.54 -3.48
C GLN A 82 -0.29 -1.47 -3.09
N VAL A 83 -0.74 -0.24 -2.88
CA VAL A 83 0.11 0.89 -2.49
C VAL A 83 0.69 0.64 -1.10
N ALA A 84 -0.18 0.37 -0.11
CA ALA A 84 0.23 0.06 1.25
C ALA A 84 1.22 -1.11 1.34
N LEU A 85 0.99 -2.18 0.57
CA LEU A 85 1.86 -3.35 0.50
C LEU A 85 3.24 -3.02 -0.09
N THR A 86 3.27 -2.23 -1.16
CA THR A 86 4.52 -1.85 -1.83
C THR A 86 5.33 -0.89 -0.96
N CYS A 87 4.68 0.14 -0.39
CA CYS A 87 5.32 1.12 0.49
C CYS A 87 5.83 0.48 1.79
N THR A 88 5.14 -0.54 2.32
CA THR A 88 5.67 -1.36 3.43
C THR A 88 7.01 -2.00 3.08
N GLN A 89 7.17 -2.55 1.87
CA GLN A 89 8.43 -3.18 1.47
C GLN A 89 9.55 -2.17 1.20
N ILE A 90 9.20 -0.98 0.70
CA ILE A 90 10.14 0.15 0.57
C ILE A 90 10.68 0.50 1.96
N TRP A 91 9.79 0.73 2.94
CA TRP A 91 10.18 1.09 4.29
C TRP A 91 10.96 -0.01 5.00
N TRP A 92 10.59 -1.27 4.85
CA TRP A 92 11.39 -2.38 5.35
C TRP A 92 12.82 -2.33 4.82
N THR A 93 13.00 -2.14 3.50
CA THR A 93 14.32 -2.05 2.88
C THR A 93 15.11 -0.87 3.43
N THR A 94 14.48 0.30 3.53
CA THR A 94 15.08 1.52 4.10
C THR A 94 15.51 1.32 5.55
N GLU A 95 14.65 0.75 6.39
CA GLU A 95 14.92 0.55 7.82
C GLU A 95 16.01 -0.49 8.08
N VAL A 96 16.07 -1.56 7.27
CA VAL A 96 17.19 -2.51 7.29
C VAL A 96 18.49 -1.81 6.93
N GLY A 97 18.49 -0.96 5.88
CA GLY A 97 19.66 -0.16 5.51
C GLY A 97 20.12 0.78 6.63
N ILE A 98 19.18 1.46 7.29
CA ILE A 98 19.46 2.30 8.47
C ILE A 98 20.05 1.47 9.62
N ALA A 99 19.51 0.27 9.87
CA ALA A 99 20.02 -0.61 10.92
C ALA A 99 21.45 -1.11 10.64
N PHE A 100 21.80 -1.36 9.36
CA PHE A 100 23.17 -1.65 8.96
C PHE A 100 24.10 -0.45 9.12
N ALA A 101 23.70 0.74 8.67
CA ALA A 101 24.52 1.96 8.83
C ALA A 101 24.83 2.24 10.32
N ARG A 102 23.83 2.09 11.20
CA ARG A 102 24.04 2.21 12.66
C ARG A 102 24.97 1.13 13.21
N LEU A 103 24.92 -0.08 12.67
CA LEU A 103 25.83 -1.15 13.09
C LEU A 103 27.29 -0.78 12.74
N GLU A 104 27.54 -0.18 11.57
CA GLU A 104 28.86 0.31 11.15
C GLU A 104 29.37 1.46 12.03
N GLU A 105 28.47 2.30 12.54
CA GLU A 105 28.77 3.36 13.52
C GLU A 105 29.05 2.82 14.94
N GLY A 106 28.97 1.50 15.16
CA GLY A 106 29.26 0.84 16.44
C GLY A 106 28.03 0.55 17.31
N TYR A 107 26.81 0.81 16.82
CA TYR A 107 25.58 0.43 17.53
C TYR A 107 25.29 -1.08 17.34
N GLU A 108 25.97 -1.93 18.11
CA GLU A 108 25.95 -3.41 17.97
C GLU A 108 24.55 -4.06 18.02
N ASN A 109 23.60 -3.38 18.65
CA ASN A 109 22.22 -3.84 18.85
C ASN A 109 21.23 -3.31 17.78
N ALA A 110 21.66 -2.48 16.84
CA ALA A 110 20.77 -1.83 15.87
C ALA A 110 19.82 -2.80 15.15
N MET A 111 20.35 -3.92 14.63
CA MET A 111 19.54 -4.97 13.99
C MET A 111 18.57 -5.67 14.96
N LYS A 112 19.00 -5.93 16.20
CA LYS A 112 18.15 -6.56 17.23
C LYS A 112 17.00 -5.64 17.64
N ASP A 113 17.26 -4.35 17.75
CA ASP A 113 16.24 -3.36 18.09
C ASP A 113 15.26 -3.16 16.93
N TYR A 114 15.74 -3.19 15.69
CA TYR A 114 14.86 -3.21 14.53
C TYR A 114 13.98 -4.48 14.49
N TYR A 115 14.54 -5.65 14.77
CA TYR A 115 13.75 -6.88 14.89
C TYR A 115 12.63 -6.77 15.95
N LYS A 116 12.92 -6.19 17.12
CA LYS A 116 11.89 -5.94 18.14
C LYS A 116 10.79 -5.00 17.61
N LYS A 117 11.14 -3.96 16.85
CA LYS A 117 10.15 -3.08 16.18
C LYS A 117 9.26 -3.88 15.24
N GLN A 118 9.83 -4.75 14.39
CA GLN A 118 9.05 -5.60 13.47
C GLN A 118 8.10 -6.54 14.23
N VAL A 119 8.55 -7.16 15.33
CA VAL A 119 7.70 -8.01 16.19
C VAL A 119 6.54 -7.22 16.78
N ALA A 120 6.78 -5.99 17.26
CA ALA A 120 5.74 -5.13 17.81
C ALA A 120 4.70 -4.74 16.75
N GLN A 121 5.16 -4.30 15.56
CA GLN A 121 4.27 -3.96 14.45
C GLN A 121 3.42 -5.16 14.01
N LEU A 122 4.04 -6.34 13.86
CA LEU A 122 3.31 -7.56 13.49
C LEU A 122 2.26 -7.93 14.54
N LYS A 123 2.57 -7.77 15.84
CA LYS A 123 1.59 -8.00 16.91
C LYS A 123 0.39 -7.09 16.76
N THR A 124 0.60 -5.80 16.45
CA THR A 124 -0.48 -4.86 16.17
C THR A 124 -1.36 -5.33 15.01
N LEU A 125 -0.76 -5.72 13.88
CA LEU A 125 -1.52 -6.20 12.72
C LEU A 125 -2.32 -7.48 13.04
N ILE A 126 -1.74 -8.42 13.79
CA ILE A 126 -2.45 -9.62 14.24
C ILE A 126 -3.63 -9.24 15.14
N THR A 127 -3.46 -8.29 16.05
CA THR A 127 -4.55 -7.79 16.89
C THR A 127 -5.67 -7.17 16.06
N MET A 128 -5.36 -6.40 15.01
CA MET A 128 -6.37 -5.85 14.10
C MET A 128 -7.20 -6.94 13.43
N LEU A 129 -6.57 -8.07 13.05
CA LEU A 129 -7.27 -9.21 12.44
C LEU A 129 -8.27 -9.88 13.39
N ILE A 130 -8.14 -9.74 14.70
CA ILE A 130 -9.12 -10.26 15.67
C ILE A 130 -10.37 -9.36 15.70
N GLY A 131 -10.23 -8.08 15.37
CA GLY A 131 -11.31 -7.10 15.36
C GLY A 131 -12.27 -7.24 14.17
N GLN A 132 -13.27 -6.35 14.13
CA GLN A 132 -14.18 -6.22 12.99
C GLN A 132 -13.51 -5.43 11.87
N LEU A 133 -13.52 -6.00 10.66
CA LEU A 133 -12.91 -5.45 9.46
C LEU A 133 -13.81 -5.80 8.27
N SER A 134 -13.81 -4.95 7.25
CA SER A 134 -14.39 -5.32 5.97
C SER A 134 -13.65 -6.52 5.37
N LYS A 135 -14.26 -7.23 4.42
CA LYS A 135 -13.61 -8.35 3.73
C LYS A 135 -12.31 -7.91 3.04
N GLY A 136 -12.33 -6.75 2.40
CA GLY A 136 -11.17 -6.16 1.71
C GLY A 136 -10.05 -5.79 2.68
N ASP A 137 -10.38 -5.08 3.76
CA ASP A 137 -9.39 -4.70 4.78
C ASP A 137 -8.75 -5.90 5.45
N ARG A 138 -9.57 -6.91 5.78
CA ARG A 138 -9.07 -8.17 6.35
C ARG A 138 -8.10 -8.84 5.39
N GLN A 139 -8.45 -8.92 4.10
CA GLN A 139 -7.57 -9.49 3.08
C GLN A 139 -6.26 -8.71 2.96
N LYS A 140 -6.33 -7.38 2.90
CA LYS A 140 -5.17 -6.49 2.86
C LYS A 140 -4.24 -6.69 4.06
N ILE A 141 -4.78 -6.67 5.27
CA ILE A 141 -3.99 -6.85 6.49
C ILE A 141 -3.38 -8.26 6.55
N MET A 142 -4.12 -9.31 6.15
CA MET A 142 -3.56 -10.67 6.04
C MET A 142 -2.38 -10.75 5.06
N THR A 143 -2.50 -10.10 3.90
CA THR A 143 -1.43 -10.05 2.90
C THR A 143 -0.19 -9.33 3.46
N ILE A 144 -0.38 -8.18 4.12
CA ILE A 144 0.74 -7.43 4.72
C ILE A 144 1.37 -8.22 5.87
N CYS A 145 0.59 -8.84 6.74
CA CYS A 145 1.10 -9.76 7.78
C CYS A 145 1.99 -10.86 7.20
N THR A 146 1.59 -11.45 6.07
CA THR A 146 2.36 -12.52 5.42
C THR A 146 3.75 -12.03 4.99
N ILE A 147 3.80 -10.84 4.37
CA ILE A 147 5.07 -10.23 3.95
C ILE A 147 5.91 -9.80 5.16
N ASP A 148 5.30 -9.23 6.19
CA ASP A 148 5.99 -8.80 7.41
C ASP A 148 6.61 -9.97 8.17
N VAL A 149 5.94 -11.12 8.23
CA VAL A 149 6.50 -12.36 8.80
C VAL A 149 7.77 -12.76 8.05
N HIS A 150 7.72 -12.77 6.72
CA HIS A 150 8.89 -13.07 5.91
C HIS A 150 10.03 -12.06 6.14
N ALA A 151 9.72 -10.77 6.09
CA ALA A 151 10.68 -9.68 6.30
C ALA A 151 11.36 -9.76 7.68
N ARG A 152 10.59 -10.04 8.73
CA ARG A 152 11.10 -10.27 10.09
C ARG A 152 12.02 -11.49 10.14
N ASP A 153 11.63 -12.60 9.52
CA ASP A 153 12.42 -13.83 9.53
C ASP A 153 13.73 -13.67 8.77
N VAL A 154 13.76 -12.85 7.71
CA VAL A 154 15.00 -12.46 7.03
C VAL A 154 15.92 -11.67 7.96
N VAL A 155 15.41 -10.67 8.69
CA VAL A 155 16.19 -9.91 9.67
C VAL A 155 16.71 -10.82 10.81
N ALA A 156 15.90 -11.75 11.30
CA ALA A 156 16.34 -12.74 12.29
C ALA A 156 17.52 -13.58 11.79
N LYS A 157 17.47 -14.02 10.52
CA LYS A 157 18.58 -14.75 9.89
C LYS A 157 19.83 -13.88 9.79
N MET A 158 19.71 -12.62 9.40
CA MET A 158 20.85 -11.68 9.35
C MET A 158 21.50 -11.49 10.74
N ILE A 159 20.71 -11.46 11.81
CA ILE A 159 21.22 -11.38 13.19
C ILE A 159 21.94 -12.67 13.60
N ALA A 160 21.40 -13.83 13.21
CA ALA A 160 21.96 -15.14 13.55
C ALA A 160 23.24 -15.47 12.78
N GLN A 161 23.39 -14.94 11.57
CA GLN A 161 24.55 -15.12 10.69
C GLN A 161 25.67 -14.09 10.93
N LYS A 162 25.70 -13.46 12.13
CA LYS A 162 26.80 -12.61 12.57
C LYS A 162 28.14 -13.35 12.57
#